data_AF-A2BMN9-F1
#
_entry.id   AF-A2BMN9-F1
#
_cell.length_a   1.000
_cell.length_b   1.000
_cell.length_c   1.000
_cell.angle_alpha   90.00
_cell.angle_beta   90.00
_cell.angle_gamma   90.00
#
_symmetry.space_group_name_H-M   'P 1'
#
loop_
_entity.id
_entity.type
_entity.pdbx_description
1 polymer ?
#
loop_
_entity_poly.entity_id
_entity_poly.type
_entity_poly.pdbx_seq_one_letter_code
_entity_poly.pdbx_strand_id
1 'polypeptide(L)'
;MARFYEAACRTLERLCPRPRPLPLLEAGLSLENIAQIDPLLLAEIAGIDVEEASTTIERLRKLLEQRSQGRCRFCNGKASRAVELWTFERSNNRKALAILEDIVTACEKCRRALYPEHVILRGGRDLRWLTKWVAKVNRVKKDIAEELVTDIVEEWSHTGIIREWSVDVSKLSNLGVPAEPIARLANMLASGIVMIRRDAFVVPNPSCANYEAYALESLEALCTEAITSSKIVLKASEFGLHPNGAAIRDTIIALMEFGACKSKTRRPSLIEGAWVVVVPAKERAKLIAMLLETMRSEMYWFTRLETPVKHVDPAPMHFYTPSFADIETVVGAAKSIEKLLSSLGGASYIELRYYPKLPSNNELSRVHIYSYKLRNRG
;
A
#
# COMPACT_ATOMS: atom_id res chain seq x y z
N MET A 1 -22.56 18.24 8.48
CA MET A 1 -21.30 17.51 8.72
C MET A 1 -20.27 18.50 9.20
N ALA A 2 -19.41 18.12 10.14
CA ALA A 2 -18.36 19.01 10.64
C ALA A 2 -17.11 18.86 9.78
N ARG A 3 -16.52 19.97 9.31
CA ARG A 3 -15.29 19.95 8.51
C ARG A 3 -14.07 19.98 9.42
N PHE A 4 -13.12 19.08 9.14
CA PHE A 4 -11.82 19.15 9.78
C PHE A 4 -11.10 20.44 9.37
N TYR A 5 -10.36 21.02 10.31
CA TYR A 5 -9.50 22.19 10.11
C TYR A 5 -10.22 23.49 9.74
N GLU A 6 -11.56 23.51 9.75
CA GLU A 6 -12.33 24.64 9.22
C GLU A 6 -12.04 25.95 9.95
N ALA A 7 -11.96 25.90 11.29
CA ALA A 7 -11.66 27.07 12.12
C ALA A 7 -10.31 27.70 11.74
N ALA A 8 -9.26 26.88 11.65
CA ALA A 8 -7.93 27.34 11.26
C ALA A 8 -7.88 27.84 9.81
N CYS A 9 -8.55 27.16 8.88
CA CYS A 9 -8.57 27.53 7.48
C CYS A 9 -9.34 28.83 7.19
N ARG A 10 -10.28 29.24 8.05
CA ARG A 10 -10.91 30.57 7.97
C ARG A 10 -9.92 31.70 8.22
N THR A 11 -8.90 31.47 9.04
CA THR A 11 -7.83 32.45 9.30
C THR A 11 -6.66 32.32 8.32
N LEU A 12 -6.31 31.08 7.94
CA LEU A 12 -5.23 30.78 6.99
C LEU A 12 -5.75 30.72 5.55
N GLU A 13 -6.31 31.83 5.07
CA GLU A 13 -7.06 31.90 3.80
C GLU A 13 -6.24 31.51 2.55
N ARG A 14 -4.92 31.73 2.57
CA ARG A 14 -4.06 31.46 1.41
C ARG A 14 -3.50 30.05 1.44
N LEU A 15 -2.85 29.67 2.53
CA LEU A 15 -2.20 28.38 2.70
C LEU A 15 -2.58 27.84 4.08
N CYS A 16 -3.74 27.18 4.15
CA CYS A 16 -4.13 26.39 5.29
C CYS A 16 -3.52 24.98 5.15
N PRO A 17 -2.73 24.50 6.12
CA PRO A 17 -2.32 23.10 6.16
C PRO A 17 -3.54 22.16 6.21
N ARG A 18 -3.48 21.07 5.44
CA ARG A 18 -4.54 20.06 5.34
C ARG A 18 -3.93 18.67 5.33
N PRO A 19 -3.44 18.19 6.49
CA PRO A 19 -2.80 16.89 6.54
C PRO A 19 -3.77 15.78 6.16
N ARG A 20 -3.31 14.84 5.34
CA ARG A 20 -4.10 13.68 4.96
C ARG A 20 -4.23 12.74 6.16
N PRO A 21 -5.45 12.27 6.48
CA PRO A 21 -5.67 11.25 7.51
C PRO A 21 -4.73 10.06 7.34
N LEU A 22 -4.19 9.54 8.45
CA LEU A 22 -3.23 8.43 8.43
C LEU A 22 -3.73 7.21 7.65
N PRO A 23 -4.99 6.74 7.79
CA PRO A 23 -5.47 5.59 7.02
C PRO A 23 -5.40 5.80 5.50
N LEU A 24 -5.71 7.01 5.03
CA LEU A 24 -5.65 7.37 3.61
C LEU A 24 -4.21 7.48 3.12
N LEU A 25 -3.33 8.06 3.94
CA LEU A 25 -1.90 8.17 3.66
C LEU A 25 -1.25 6.78 3.56
N GLU A 26 -1.51 5.91 4.52
CA GLU A 26 -0.97 4.54 4.60
C GLU A 26 -1.47 3.68 3.45
N ALA A 27 -2.74 3.80 3.08
CA ALA A 27 -3.31 3.18 1.89
C ALA A 27 -2.68 3.68 0.58
N GLY A 28 -1.93 4.79 0.62
CA GLY A 28 -1.31 5.37 -0.57
C GLY A 28 -2.28 6.17 -1.43
N LEU A 29 -3.37 6.69 -0.85
CA LEU A 29 -4.33 7.53 -1.57
C LEU A 29 -3.67 8.85 -2.01
N SER A 30 -3.45 8.96 -3.31
CA SER A 30 -3.14 10.19 -4.03
C SER A 30 -3.44 9.96 -5.51
N LEU A 31 -3.83 11.03 -6.20
CA LEU A 31 -4.04 10.99 -7.65
C LEU A 31 -2.74 10.66 -8.39
N GLU A 32 -1.60 11.05 -7.84
CA GLU A 32 -0.29 10.70 -8.42
C GLU A 32 0.00 9.19 -8.37
N ASN A 33 -0.33 8.52 -7.27
CA ASN A 33 -0.21 7.07 -7.19
C ASN A 33 -1.21 6.38 -8.11
N ILE A 34 -2.47 6.86 -8.13
CA ILE A 34 -3.51 6.32 -9.01
C ILE A 34 -3.14 6.49 -10.48
N ALA A 35 -2.55 7.62 -10.88
CA ALA A 35 -2.11 7.87 -12.26
C ALA A 35 -1.03 6.90 -12.73
N GLN A 36 -0.35 6.19 -11.82
CA GLN A 36 0.65 5.18 -12.18
C GLN A 36 0.08 3.77 -12.35
N ILE A 37 -1.21 3.56 -12.02
CA ILE A 37 -1.82 2.25 -12.09
C ILE A 37 -1.84 1.73 -13.53
N ASP A 38 -1.63 0.43 -13.68
CA ASP A 38 -1.85 -0.29 -14.92
C ASP A 38 -3.33 -0.17 -15.34
N PRO A 39 -3.63 0.31 -16.56
CA PRO A 39 -4.98 0.35 -17.07
C PRO A 39 -5.73 -0.99 -17.01
N LEU A 40 -5.05 -2.13 -17.15
CA LEU A 40 -5.68 -3.45 -17.01
C LEU A 40 -6.19 -3.69 -15.57
N LEU A 41 -5.41 -3.26 -14.56
CA LEU A 41 -5.85 -3.36 -13.16
C LEU A 41 -7.04 -2.45 -12.90
N LEU A 42 -6.99 -1.21 -13.40
CA LEU A 42 -8.10 -0.27 -13.25
C LEU A 42 -9.37 -0.78 -13.95
N ALA A 43 -9.24 -1.32 -15.17
CA ALA A 43 -10.36 -1.86 -15.94
C ALA A 43 -11.11 -2.95 -15.16
N GLU A 44 -10.39 -3.94 -14.64
CA GLU A 44 -10.96 -5.03 -13.85
C GLU A 44 -11.57 -4.53 -12.53
N ILE A 45 -10.90 -3.60 -11.83
CA ILE A 45 -11.39 -3.04 -10.55
C ILE A 45 -12.65 -2.18 -10.75
N ALA A 46 -12.66 -1.36 -11.79
CA ALA A 46 -13.74 -0.43 -12.05
C ALA A 46 -14.90 -1.09 -12.82
N GLY A 47 -14.70 -2.26 -13.42
CA GLY A 47 -15.70 -2.94 -14.25
C GLY A 47 -15.94 -2.23 -15.58
N ILE A 48 -14.88 -1.68 -16.17
CA ILE A 48 -14.90 -0.96 -17.45
C ILE A 48 -13.97 -1.63 -18.46
N ASP A 49 -14.05 -1.25 -19.73
CA ASP A 49 -13.10 -1.75 -20.71
C ASP A 49 -11.70 -1.10 -20.57
N VAL A 50 -10.70 -1.75 -21.19
CA VAL A 50 -9.29 -1.35 -21.09
C VAL A 50 -9.01 -0.02 -21.79
N GLU A 51 -9.76 0.32 -22.84
CA GLU A 51 -9.59 1.57 -23.59
C GLU A 51 -10.08 2.75 -22.76
N GLU A 52 -11.22 2.61 -22.09
CA GLU A 52 -11.75 3.60 -21.15
C GLU A 52 -10.81 3.78 -19.96
N ALA A 53 -10.31 2.69 -19.37
CA ALA A 53 -9.34 2.76 -18.28
C ALA A 53 -8.04 3.47 -18.70
N SER A 54 -7.52 3.14 -19.89
CA SER A 54 -6.31 3.76 -20.44
C SER A 54 -6.50 5.25 -20.68
N THR A 55 -7.65 5.63 -21.27
CA THR A 55 -8.01 7.02 -21.52
C THR A 55 -8.15 7.80 -20.21
N THR A 56 -8.77 7.21 -19.19
CA THR A 56 -8.95 7.81 -17.87
C THR A 56 -7.60 8.12 -17.22
N ILE A 57 -6.69 7.14 -17.19
CA ILE A 57 -5.35 7.30 -16.62
C ILE A 57 -4.52 8.31 -17.40
N GLU A 58 -4.59 8.29 -18.73
CA GLU A 58 -3.85 9.24 -19.56
C GLU A 58 -4.35 10.68 -19.37
N ARG A 59 -5.66 10.89 -19.28
CA ARG A 59 -6.23 12.21 -18.96
C ARG A 59 -5.82 12.68 -17.56
N LEU A 60 -5.79 11.78 -16.58
CA LEU A 60 -5.33 12.11 -15.23
C LEU A 60 -3.85 12.52 -15.23
N ARG A 61 -2.97 11.78 -15.91
CA ARG A 61 -1.55 12.13 -16.06
C ARG A 61 -1.37 13.50 -16.69
N LYS A 62 -2.04 13.76 -17.82
CA LYS A 62 -2.01 15.06 -18.52
C LYS A 62 -2.48 16.19 -17.61
N LEU A 63 -3.56 15.99 -16.86
CA LEU A 63 -4.05 16.98 -15.90
C LEU A 63 -2.99 17.30 -14.83
N LEU A 64 -2.37 16.28 -14.23
CA LEU A 64 -1.31 16.47 -13.22
C LEU A 64 -0.07 17.15 -13.81
N GLU A 65 0.31 16.83 -15.05
CA GLU A 65 1.43 17.47 -15.74
C GLU A 65 1.15 18.95 -16.03
N GLN A 66 -0.02 19.27 -16.58
CA GLN A 66 -0.47 20.65 -16.82
C GLN A 66 -0.48 21.46 -15.51
N ARG A 67 -0.96 20.85 -14.42
CA ARG A 67 -0.99 21.46 -13.08
C ARG A 67 0.35 21.42 -12.34
N SER A 68 1.43 21.01 -12.99
CA SER A 68 2.79 21.08 -12.46
C SER A 68 3.59 22.27 -13.00
N GLN A 69 3.07 23.01 -13.98
CA GLN A 69 3.75 24.11 -14.64
C GLN A 69 3.26 25.49 -14.15
N GLY A 70 4.11 26.52 -14.29
CA GLY A 70 3.75 27.92 -14.01
C GLY A 70 4.07 28.42 -12.60
N ARG A 71 3.13 29.17 -12.01
CA ARG A 71 3.28 29.85 -10.72
C ARG A 71 2.55 29.11 -9.61
N CYS A 72 3.13 29.08 -8.42
CA CYS A 72 2.52 28.49 -7.24
C CYS A 72 1.27 29.27 -6.84
N ARG A 73 0.13 28.58 -6.71
CA ARG A 73 -1.16 29.14 -6.33
C ARG A 73 -1.13 29.91 -5.00
N PHE A 74 -0.26 29.50 -4.08
CA PHE A 74 -0.21 30.01 -2.71
C PHE A 74 0.72 31.21 -2.50
N CYS A 75 1.94 31.15 -3.04
CA CYS A 75 2.98 32.17 -2.80
C CYS A 75 3.46 32.88 -4.06
N ASN A 76 2.92 32.53 -5.24
CA ASN A 76 3.31 33.04 -6.55
C ASN A 76 4.78 32.79 -6.95
N GLY A 77 5.49 31.92 -6.22
CA GLY A 77 6.82 31.42 -6.60
C GLY A 77 6.77 30.48 -7.81
N LYS A 78 7.92 29.97 -8.26
CA LYS A 78 7.99 28.95 -9.32
C LYS A 78 7.33 27.66 -8.82
N ALA A 79 6.30 27.17 -9.53
CA ALA A 79 5.70 25.88 -9.23
C ALA A 79 6.68 24.74 -9.56
N SER A 80 6.54 23.63 -8.84
CA SER A 80 7.36 22.43 -9.06
C SER A 80 6.52 21.17 -9.27
N ARG A 81 5.25 21.16 -8.83
CA ARG A 81 4.35 20.01 -8.97
C ARG A 81 2.88 20.41 -8.80
N ALA A 82 1.99 19.57 -9.33
CA ALA A 82 0.59 19.53 -8.96
C ALA A 82 0.42 19.05 -7.51
N VAL A 83 -0.62 19.57 -6.86
CA VAL A 83 -0.96 19.28 -5.47
C VAL A 83 -2.48 19.19 -5.34
N GLU A 84 -2.93 18.18 -4.62
CA GLU A 84 -4.35 17.87 -4.42
C GLU A 84 -4.90 18.63 -3.20
N LEU A 85 -5.94 19.42 -3.40
CA LEU A 85 -6.64 20.07 -2.29
C LEU A 85 -7.77 19.17 -1.82
N TRP A 86 -7.58 18.59 -0.65
CA TRP A 86 -8.58 17.74 -0.01
C TRP A 86 -9.30 18.52 1.09
N THR A 87 -10.59 18.26 1.25
CA THR A 87 -11.37 18.60 2.43
C THR A 87 -11.87 17.32 3.07
N PHE A 88 -11.91 17.30 4.40
CA PHE A 88 -12.34 16.13 5.15
C PHE A 88 -13.56 16.51 5.98
N GLU A 89 -14.65 15.76 5.82
CA GLU A 89 -15.90 15.99 6.55
C GLU A 89 -16.20 14.80 7.45
N ARG A 90 -16.40 15.07 8.74
CA ARG A 90 -16.82 14.05 9.71
C ARG A 90 -18.33 13.92 9.69
N SER A 91 -18.81 12.72 9.37
CA SER A 91 -20.22 12.34 9.49
C SER A 91 -20.57 11.99 10.93
N ASN A 92 -19.71 11.18 11.56
CA ASN A 92 -19.81 10.79 12.97
C ASN A 92 -18.42 10.33 13.48
N ASN A 93 -18.34 9.79 14.70
CA ASN A 93 -17.06 9.39 15.31
C ASN A 93 -16.34 8.23 14.61
N ARG A 94 -16.98 7.54 13.67
CA ARG A 94 -16.40 6.38 12.96
C ARG A 94 -16.33 6.55 11.45
N LYS A 95 -17.08 7.50 10.88
CA LYS A 95 -17.24 7.71 9.45
C LYS A 95 -16.84 9.13 9.04
N ALA A 96 -16.05 9.22 7.98
CA ALA A 96 -15.70 10.50 7.36
C ALA A 96 -15.62 10.40 5.84
N LEU A 97 -15.69 11.56 5.20
CA LEU A 97 -15.65 11.74 3.75
C LEU A 97 -14.42 12.58 3.39
N ALA A 98 -13.59 12.10 2.47
CA ALA A 98 -12.52 12.86 1.86
C ALA A 98 -12.97 13.37 0.48
N ILE A 99 -12.99 14.69 0.30
CA ILE A 99 -13.50 15.36 -0.89
C ILE A 99 -12.34 16.04 -1.62
N LEU A 100 -12.10 15.69 -2.87
CA LEU A 100 -11.16 16.41 -3.73
C LEU A 100 -11.80 17.73 -4.18
N GLU A 101 -11.31 18.85 -3.67
CA GLU A 101 -11.81 20.17 -4.03
C GLU A 101 -11.20 20.73 -5.31
N ASP A 102 -9.89 20.52 -5.50
CA ASP A 102 -9.15 21.04 -6.64
C ASP A 102 -7.78 20.37 -6.80
N ILE A 103 -7.15 20.60 -7.96
CA ILE A 103 -5.76 20.25 -8.24
C ILE A 103 -5.04 21.52 -8.67
N VAL A 104 -4.10 21.98 -7.84
CA VAL A 104 -3.44 23.28 -8.00
C VAL A 104 -1.94 23.13 -8.17
N THR A 105 -1.32 24.16 -8.76
CA THR A 105 0.13 24.28 -8.87
C THR A 105 0.74 24.72 -7.54
N ALA A 106 1.74 24.01 -7.03
CA ALA A 106 2.46 24.42 -5.83
C ALA A 106 3.98 24.38 -6.01
N CYS A 107 4.69 25.26 -5.31
CA CYS A 107 6.12 25.13 -5.11
C CYS A 107 6.39 24.15 -3.95
N GLU A 108 7.60 23.58 -3.92
CA GLU A 108 7.99 22.58 -2.91
C GLU A 108 7.79 23.06 -1.46
N LYS A 109 8.07 24.35 -1.18
CA LYS A 109 7.86 24.92 0.16
C LYS A 109 6.39 24.95 0.57
N CYS A 110 5.50 25.35 -0.34
CA CYS A 110 4.07 25.39 -0.05
C CYS A 110 3.46 23.98 0.00
N ARG A 111 3.92 23.05 -0.84
CA ARG A 111 3.52 21.63 -0.79
C ARG A 111 3.84 21.02 0.57
N ARG A 112 5.07 21.24 1.03
CA ARG A 112 5.53 20.75 2.34
C ARG A 112 4.75 21.36 3.51
N ALA A 113 4.34 22.62 3.40
CA ALA A 113 3.53 23.28 4.41
C ALA A 113 2.04 22.90 4.35
N LEU A 114 1.53 22.55 3.17
CA LEU A 114 0.17 22.04 3.01
C LEU A 114 -0.02 20.67 3.66
N TYR A 115 1.01 19.82 3.60
CA TYR A 115 0.99 18.45 4.14
C TYR A 115 1.95 18.30 5.33
N PRO A 116 1.60 18.84 6.52
CA PRO A 116 2.48 18.81 7.69
C PRO A 116 2.75 17.39 8.21
N GLU A 117 1.92 16.40 7.85
CA GLU A 117 2.10 15.00 8.25
C GLU A 117 3.49 14.46 7.88
N HIS A 118 4.06 14.86 6.74
CA HIS A 118 5.40 14.43 6.32
C HIS A 118 6.51 15.00 7.19
N VAL A 119 6.29 16.17 7.80
CA VAL A 119 7.23 16.77 8.75
C VAL A 119 7.13 16.06 10.10
N ILE A 120 5.91 15.75 10.53
CA ILE A 120 5.62 15.12 11.82
C ILE A 120 6.17 13.69 11.84
N LEU A 121 5.86 12.88 10.81
CA LEU A 121 6.31 11.49 10.68
C LEU A 121 7.85 11.35 10.57
N ARG A 122 8.57 12.45 10.30
CA ARG A 122 10.05 12.52 10.29
C ARG A 122 10.65 13.04 11.60
N GLY A 123 9.86 13.03 12.69
CA GLY A 123 10.27 13.45 14.02
C GLY A 123 10.15 14.96 14.28
N GLY A 124 9.34 15.68 13.51
CA GLY A 124 8.93 17.07 13.83
C GLY A 124 10.02 18.15 13.73
N ARG A 125 11.25 17.81 13.33
CA ARG A 125 12.41 18.73 13.32
C ARG A 125 12.18 20.04 12.56
N ASP A 126 11.31 20.03 11.55
CA ASP A 126 11.05 21.18 10.68
C ASP A 126 9.72 21.92 10.97
N LEU A 127 9.06 21.64 12.10
CA LEU A 127 7.80 22.31 12.47
C LEU A 127 7.99 23.84 12.59
N ARG A 128 9.09 24.29 13.18
CA ARG A 128 9.41 25.73 13.31
C ARG A 128 9.54 26.43 11.94
N TRP A 129 10.10 25.72 10.95
CA TRP A 129 10.18 26.24 9.59
C TRP A 129 8.78 26.31 8.96
N LEU A 130 7.97 25.27 9.16
CA LEU A 130 6.62 25.16 8.61
C LEU A 130 5.74 26.31 9.12
N THR A 131 5.69 26.54 10.43
CA THR A 131 4.89 27.62 11.03
C THR A 131 5.33 29.00 10.54
N LYS A 132 6.65 29.24 10.45
CA LYS A 132 7.20 30.48 9.88
C LYS A 132 6.79 30.67 8.42
N TRP A 133 6.76 29.60 7.62
CA TRP A 133 6.36 29.68 6.21
C TRP A 133 4.86 29.93 6.05
N VAL A 134 4.02 29.22 6.81
CA VAL A 134 2.56 29.42 6.86
C VAL A 134 2.23 30.86 7.26
N ALA A 135 2.86 31.39 8.32
CA ALA A 135 2.71 32.78 8.74
C ALA A 135 3.01 33.76 7.61
N LYS A 136 4.16 33.57 6.94
CA LYS A 136 4.61 34.42 5.83
C LYS A 136 3.62 34.43 4.65
N VAL A 137 3.15 33.26 4.22
CA VAL A 137 2.26 33.14 3.05
C VAL A 137 0.89 33.76 3.33
N ASN A 138 0.35 33.53 4.53
CA ASN A 138 -0.95 34.05 4.96
C ASN A 138 -0.90 35.50 5.47
N ARG A 139 0.29 36.09 5.66
CA ARG A 139 0.48 37.44 6.23
C ARG A 139 -0.10 37.60 7.64
N VAL A 140 -0.01 36.53 8.44
CA VAL A 140 -0.39 36.53 9.85
C VAL A 140 0.84 36.57 10.75
N LYS A 141 0.67 36.91 12.02
CA LYS A 141 1.76 36.86 13.00
C LYS A 141 2.19 35.40 13.23
N LYS A 142 3.46 35.22 13.63
CA LYS A 142 4.07 33.88 13.75
C LYS A 142 3.42 33.06 14.86
N ASP A 143 3.14 33.68 16.00
CA ASP A 143 2.43 33.10 17.15
C ASP A 143 1.05 32.56 16.75
N ILE A 144 0.26 33.35 16.02
CA ILE A 144 -1.05 32.92 15.51
C ILE A 144 -0.91 31.69 14.59
N ALA A 145 0.05 31.71 13.66
CA ALA A 145 0.26 30.56 12.79
C ALA A 145 0.76 29.31 13.55
N GLU A 146 1.50 29.48 14.63
CA GLU A 146 2.02 28.41 15.46
C GLU A 146 0.90 27.73 16.25
N GLU A 147 -0.01 28.52 16.83
CA GLU A 147 -1.25 28.05 17.46
C GLU A 147 -2.12 27.25 16.46
N LEU A 148 -2.49 27.86 15.33
CA LEU A 148 -3.37 27.24 14.34
C LEU A 148 -2.78 25.97 13.71
N VAL A 149 -1.46 25.92 13.49
CA VAL A 149 -0.80 24.71 13.00
C VAL A 149 -0.84 23.61 14.07
N THR A 150 -0.69 23.96 15.34
CA THR A 150 -0.78 23.01 16.45
C THR A 150 -2.18 22.42 16.53
N ASP A 151 -3.22 23.24 16.46
CA ASP A 151 -4.62 22.80 16.44
C ASP A 151 -4.89 21.83 15.28
N ILE A 152 -4.40 22.15 14.07
CA ILE A 152 -4.52 21.27 12.89
C ILE A 152 -3.86 19.91 13.14
N VAL A 153 -2.68 19.89 13.78
CA VAL A 153 -1.94 18.66 14.05
C VAL A 153 -2.62 17.81 15.11
N GLU A 154 -3.15 18.44 16.16
CA GLU A 154 -3.94 17.78 17.19
C GLU A 154 -5.21 17.18 16.60
N GLU A 155 -5.95 17.95 15.81
CA GLU A 155 -7.14 17.47 15.11
C GLU A 155 -6.81 16.33 14.14
N TRP A 156 -5.69 16.44 13.40
CA TRP A 156 -5.21 15.39 12.51
C TRP A 156 -4.91 14.08 13.26
N SER A 157 -4.31 14.16 14.45
CA SER A 157 -4.02 12.96 15.25
C SER A 157 -5.29 12.16 15.59
N HIS A 158 -6.42 12.85 15.78
CA HIS A 158 -7.72 12.21 16.03
C HIS A 158 -8.33 11.56 14.78
N THR A 159 -7.86 11.89 13.57
CA THR A 159 -8.35 11.26 12.34
C THR A 159 -8.01 9.76 12.27
N GLY A 160 -6.98 9.31 13.01
CA GLY A 160 -6.62 7.90 13.11
C GLY A 160 -7.67 7.03 13.81
N ILE A 161 -8.62 7.64 14.55
CA ILE A 161 -9.73 6.91 15.20
C ILE A 161 -10.84 6.56 14.19
N ILE A 162 -10.91 7.27 13.06
CA ILE A 162 -11.93 7.05 12.04
C ILE A 162 -11.61 5.76 11.29
N ARG A 163 -12.57 4.82 11.31
CA ARG A 163 -12.43 3.48 10.73
C ARG A 163 -12.97 3.37 9.31
N GLU A 164 -13.92 4.22 8.96
CA GLU A 164 -14.60 4.18 7.68
C GLU A 164 -14.40 5.51 6.95
N TRP A 165 -13.67 5.45 5.84
CA TRP A 165 -13.48 6.59 4.95
C TRP A 165 -14.15 6.33 3.61
N SER A 166 -14.87 7.34 3.12
CA SER A 166 -15.32 7.40 1.73
C SER A 166 -14.57 8.50 1.00
N VAL A 167 -14.46 8.38 -0.32
CA VAL A 167 -13.74 9.34 -1.16
C VAL A 167 -14.66 9.85 -2.26
N ASP A 168 -14.75 11.17 -2.35
CA ASP A 168 -15.41 11.90 -3.44
C ASP A 168 -14.35 12.58 -4.31
N VAL A 169 -14.25 12.13 -5.57
CA VAL A 169 -13.40 12.71 -6.61
C VAL A 169 -14.22 13.22 -7.80
N SER A 170 -15.51 13.48 -7.61
CA SER A 170 -16.42 14.00 -8.65
C SER A 170 -15.90 15.26 -9.34
N LYS A 171 -15.09 16.06 -8.64
CA LYS A 171 -14.39 17.23 -9.19
C LYS A 171 -13.54 16.90 -10.43
N LEU A 172 -13.02 15.69 -10.55
CA LEU A 172 -12.24 15.25 -11.71
C LEU A 172 -13.02 15.36 -13.03
N SER A 173 -14.33 15.09 -13.00
CA SER A 173 -15.18 15.22 -14.20
C SER A 173 -15.18 16.65 -14.73
N ASN A 174 -15.23 17.65 -13.83
CA ASN A 174 -15.15 19.06 -14.20
C ASN A 174 -13.76 19.46 -14.73
N LEU A 175 -12.75 18.65 -14.46
CA LEU A 175 -11.37 18.81 -14.94
C LEU A 175 -11.09 17.93 -16.19
N GLY A 176 -12.11 17.31 -16.77
CA GLY A 176 -12.01 16.51 -18.00
C GLY A 176 -11.55 15.06 -17.80
N VAL A 177 -11.43 14.59 -16.55
CA VAL A 177 -11.04 13.20 -16.23
C VAL A 177 -12.28 12.43 -15.78
N PRO A 178 -12.58 11.26 -16.37
CA PRO A 178 -13.68 10.41 -15.89
C PRO A 178 -13.50 10.07 -14.40
N ALA A 179 -14.40 10.58 -13.55
CA ALA A 179 -14.25 10.46 -12.10
C ALA A 179 -14.62 9.08 -11.56
N GLU A 180 -15.56 8.39 -12.19
CA GLU A 180 -16.14 7.16 -11.67
C GLU A 180 -15.11 6.01 -11.48
N PRO A 181 -14.24 5.70 -12.47
CA PRO A 181 -13.26 4.62 -12.30
C PRO A 181 -12.24 4.94 -11.20
N ILE A 182 -11.85 6.22 -11.12
CA ILE A 182 -10.95 6.73 -10.08
C ILE A 182 -11.61 6.66 -8.71
N ALA A 183 -12.91 7.00 -8.61
CA ALA A 183 -13.67 6.94 -7.38
C ALA A 183 -13.78 5.52 -6.84
N ARG A 184 -14.01 4.51 -7.69
CA ARG A 184 -14.05 3.09 -7.27
C ARG A 184 -12.73 2.67 -6.62
N LEU A 185 -11.61 2.90 -7.31
CA LEU A 185 -10.28 2.58 -6.78
C LEU A 185 -9.98 3.38 -5.49
N ALA A 186 -10.28 4.68 -5.47
CA ALA A 186 -10.04 5.53 -4.32
C ALA A 186 -10.83 5.08 -3.07
N ASN A 187 -12.07 4.64 -3.23
CA ASN A 187 -12.87 4.10 -2.14
C ASN A 187 -12.36 2.73 -1.67
N MET A 188 -11.83 1.89 -2.56
CA MET A 188 -11.17 0.65 -2.15
C MET A 188 -9.89 0.92 -1.35
N LEU A 189 -9.09 1.91 -1.75
CA LEU A 189 -7.91 2.37 -1.00
C LEU A 189 -8.34 2.89 0.38
N ALA A 190 -9.35 3.76 0.44
CA ALA A 190 -9.84 4.35 1.69
C ALA A 190 -10.46 3.32 2.65
N SER A 191 -11.01 2.23 2.11
CA SER A 191 -11.54 1.11 2.89
C SER A 191 -10.46 0.10 3.31
N GLY A 192 -9.21 0.28 2.86
CA GLY A 192 -8.10 -0.65 3.14
C GLY A 192 -8.22 -2.00 2.43
N ILE A 193 -9.11 -2.13 1.44
CA ILE A 193 -9.27 -3.37 0.64
C ILE A 193 -8.05 -3.58 -0.24
N VAL A 194 -7.47 -2.48 -0.74
CA VAL A 194 -6.21 -2.46 -1.48
C VAL A 194 -5.36 -1.29 -0.99
N MET A 195 -4.07 -1.32 -1.28
CA MET A 195 -3.14 -0.23 -0.96
C MET A 195 -2.17 -0.02 -2.12
N ILE A 196 -1.64 1.19 -2.28
CA ILE A 196 -0.49 1.46 -3.15
C ILE A 196 0.70 1.83 -2.25
N ARG A 197 1.70 0.96 -2.22
CA ARG A 197 2.93 1.18 -1.43
C ARG A 197 4.13 1.22 -2.36
N ARG A 198 4.74 2.41 -2.46
CA ARG A 198 5.85 2.68 -3.37
C ARG A 198 5.43 2.38 -4.83
N ASP A 199 5.88 1.26 -5.37
CA ASP A 199 5.66 0.77 -6.72
C ASP A 199 4.81 -0.52 -6.75
N ALA A 200 4.27 -0.95 -5.61
CA ALA A 200 3.43 -2.13 -5.49
C ALA A 200 1.95 -1.77 -5.29
N PHE A 201 1.09 -2.45 -6.02
CA PHE A 201 -0.33 -2.64 -5.71
C PHE A 201 -0.45 -3.80 -4.73
N VAL A 202 -1.03 -3.54 -3.56
CA VAL A 202 -1.08 -4.46 -2.43
C VAL A 202 -2.52 -4.83 -2.14
N VAL A 203 -2.79 -6.13 -2.03
CA VAL A 203 -4.08 -6.65 -1.56
C VAL A 203 -3.85 -7.31 -0.19
N PRO A 204 -4.10 -6.61 0.92
CA PRO A 204 -3.97 -7.18 2.26
C PRO A 204 -5.06 -8.22 2.49
N ASN A 205 -4.75 -9.28 3.25
CA ASN A 205 -5.74 -10.28 3.64
C ASN A 205 -6.19 -10.05 5.10
N PRO A 206 -7.37 -9.45 5.34
CA PRO A 206 -7.84 -9.14 6.69
C PRO A 206 -8.17 -10.41 7.49
N SER A 207 -8.49 -11.51 6.82
CA SER A 207 -8.78 -12.80 7.46
C SER A 207 -7.54 -13.41 8.15
N CYS A 208 -6.35 -12.91 7.81
CA CYS A 208 -5.10 -13.30 8.44
C CYS A 208 -4.77 -12.43 9.67
N ALA A 209 -5.75 -11.80 10.36
CA ALA A 209 -5.50 -10.86 11.46
C ALA A 209 -4.60 -11.39 12.60
N ASN A 210 -4.52 -12.71 12.79
CA ASN A 210 -3.67 -13.36 13.80
C ASN A 210 -2.30 -13.82 13.28
N TYR A 211 -1.90 -13.41 12.08
CA TYR A 211 -0.65 -13.87 11.44
C TYR A 211 0.60 -13.58 12.27
N GLU A 212 0.61 -12.48 13.02
CA GLU A 212 1.71 -12.12 13.91
C GLU A 212 1.93 -13.17 15.00
N ALA A 213 0.85 -13.79 15.53
CA ALA A 213 0.96 -14.84 16.53
C ALA A 213 1.59 -16.11 15.94
N TYR A 214 1.10 -16.57 14.78
CA TYR A 214 1.66 -17.75 14.10
C TYR A 214 3.13 -17.58 13.71
N ALA A 215 3.49 -16.39 13.22
CA ALA A 215 4.87 -16.07 12.88
C ALA A 215 5.75 -15.96 14.15
N LEU A 216 5.20 -15.46 15.26
CA LEU A 216 5.93 -15.40 16.52
C LEU A 216 6.22 -16.80 17.10
N GLU A 217 5.25 -17.71 17.04
CA GLU A 217 5.41 -19.12 17.45
C GLU A 217 6.47 -19.83 16.60
N SER A 218 6.42 -19.65 15.27
CA SER A 218 7.44 -20.18 14.36
C SER A 218 8.84 -19.63 14.66
N LEU A 219 8.94 -18.32 14.93
CA LEU A 219 10.21 -17.68 15.27
C LEU A 219 10.75 -18.21 16.61
N GLU A 220 9.90 -18.40 17.61
CA GLU A 220 10.27 -19.00 18.89
C GLU A 220 10.78 -20.43 18.72
N ALA A 221 10.10 -21.23 17.91
CA ALA A 221 10.52 -22.61 17.63
C ALA A 221 11.87 -22.67 16.91
N LEU A 222 12.19 -21.70 16.05
CA LEU A 222 13.53 -21.56 15.46
C LEU A 222 14.57 -21.12 16.50
N CYS A 223 14.25 -20.15 17.36
CA CYS A 223 15.16 -19.62 18.39
C CYS A 223 15.50 -20.65 19.48
N THR A 224 14.60 -21.58 19.75
CA THR A 224 14.76 -22.66 20.74
C THR A 224 15.27 -23.96 20.12
N GLU A 225 15.58 -23.96 18.82
CA GLU A 225 15.97 -25.13 18.02
C GLU A 225 14.93 -26.29 18.04
N ALA A 226 13.71 -26.01 18.50
CA ALA A 226 12.59 -26.95 18.41
C ALA A 226 12.30 -27.32 16.94
N ILE A 227 12.47 -26.34 16.04
CA ILE A 227 12.48 -26.54 14.58
C ILE A 227 13.89 -26.21 14.07
N THR A 228 14.45 -27.10 13.25
CA THR A 228 15.76 -26.94 12.61
C THR A 228 15.63 -26.97 11.09
N SER A 229 16.66 -26.52 10.35
CA SER A 229 16.65 -26.59 8.87
C SER A 229 16.37 -28.00 8.35
N SER A 230 16.92 -29.04 8.99
CA SER A 230 16.69 -30.44 8.59
C SER A 230 15.24 -30.88 8.82
N LYS A 231 14.62 -30.48 9.95
CA LYS A 231 13.20 -30.77 10.20
C LYS A 231 12.29 -30.06 9.19
N ILE A 232 12.61 -28.81 8.84
CA ILE A 232 11.88 -28.05 7.81
C ILE A 232 12.00 -28.74 6.45
N VAL A 233 13.20 -29.14 6.03
CA VAL A 233 13.43 -29.84 4.75
C VAL A 233 12.65 -31.17 4.68
N LEU A 234 12.69 -31.96 5.76
CA LEU A 234 11.97 -33.23 5.82
C LEU A 234 10.46 -32.99 5.69
N LYS A 235 9.89 -32.13 6.55
CA LYS A 235 8.46 -31.81 6.52
C LYS A 235 8.04 -31.20 5.17
N ALA A 236 8.82 -30.30 4.59
CA ALA A 236 8.53 -29.74 3.27
C ALA A 236 8.44 -30.82 2.18
N SER A 237 9.37 -31.77 2.19
CA SER A 237 9.39 -32.89 1.23
C SER A 237 8.19 -33.83 1.42
N GLU A 238 7.82 -34.15 2.67
CA GLU A 238 6.64 -34.98 3.00
C GLU A 238 5.34 -34.36 2.47
N PHE A 239 5.24 -33.03 2.46
CA PHE A 239 4.09 -32.31 1.94
C PHE A 239 4.14 -32.03 0.43
N GLY A 240 5.18 -32.54 -0.27
CA GLY A 240 5.32 -32.46 -1.71
C GLY A 240 5.98 -31.18 -2.25
N LEU A 241 6.66 -30.40 -1.39
CA LEU A 241 7.56 -29.33 -1.85
C LEU A 241 8.91 -29.91 -2.26
N HIS A 242 9.64 -29.16 -3.08
CA HIS A 242 11.06 -29.40 -3.36
C HIS A 242 11.91 -28.37 -2.60
N PRO A 243 12.40 -28.67 -1.38
CA PRO A 243 13.16 -27.72 -0.58
C PRO A 243 14.63 -27.61 -1.00
N ASN A 244 15.17 -26.40 -0.94
CA ASN A 244 16.61 -26.16 -1.02
C ASN A 244 17.21 -26.09 0.39
N GLY A 245 17.71 -27.22 0.89
CA GLY A 245 18.20 -27.32 2.26
C GLY A 245 19.36 -26.38 2.62
N ALA A 246 20.26 -26.10 1.67
CA ALA A 246 21.33 -25.14 1.87
C ALA A 246 20.78 -23.73 2.06
N ALA A 247 19.89 -23.29 1.16
CA ALA A 247 19.28 -21.97 1.24
C ALA A 247 18.42 -21.77 2.50
N ILE A 248 17.70 -22.81 2.96
CA ILE A 248 16.93 -22.78 4.22
C ILE A 248 17.88 -22.56 5.40
N ARG A 249 18.97 -23.35 5.49
CA ARG A 249 19.95 -23.22 6.55
C ARG A 249 20.58 -21.83 6.56
N ASP A 250 21.01 -21.34 5.40
CA ASP A 250 21.66 -20.04 5.27
C ASP A 250 20.69 -18.90 5.62
N THR A 251 19.40 -19.02 5.29
CA THR A 251 18.34 -18.09 5.71
C THR A 251 18.19 -18.05 7.23
N ILE A 252 18.18 -19.21 7.89
CA ILE A 252 18.10 -19.30 9.35
C ILE A 252 19.35 -18.68 10.01
N ILE A 253 20.55 -18.97 9.50
CA ILE A 253 21.80 -18.37 10.00
C ILE A 253 21.73 -16.85 9.91
N ALA A 254 21.35 -16.30 8.75
CA ALA A 254 21.22 -14.86 8.55
C ALA A 254 20.22 -14.21 9.52
N LEU A 255 19.10 -14.89 9.83
CA LEU A 255 18.14 -14.44 10.84
C LEU A 255 18.77 -14.39 12.24
N MET A 256 19.54 -15.40 12.61
CA MET A 256 20.21 -15.46 13.92
C MET A 256 21.29 -14.38 14.05
N GLU A 257 22.08 -14.16 13.01
CA GLU A 257 23.10 -13.11 12.94
C GLU A 257 22.49 -11.71 13.01
N PHE A 258 21.34 -11.50 12.36
CA PHE A 258 20.58 -10.26 12.46
C PHE A 258 19.94 -10.05 13.85
N GLY A 259 20.02 -11.05 14.73
CA GLY A 259 19.51 -10.96 16.09
C GLY A 259 17.99 -11.15 16.19
N ALA A 260 17.38 -11.94 15.29
CA ALA A 260 15.96 -12.25 15.35
C ALA A 260 15.52 -12.82 16.73
N CYS A 261 16.42 -13.52 17.42
CA CYS A 261 16.21 -14.07 18.76
C CYS A 261 16.68 -13.17 19.92
N LYS A 262 17.29 -12.01 19.64
CA LYS A 262 18.02 -11.20 20.63
C LYS A 262 17.24 -10.01 21.22
N SER A 263 15.90 -9.96 21.14
CA SER A 263 15.14 -8.78 21.62
C SER A 263 13.89 -9.09 22.44
N LYS A 264 13.49 -8.11 23.27
CA LYS A 264 12.17 -8.05 23.95
C LYS A 264 11.01 -7.84 22.96
N THR A 265 11.30 -7.49 21.71
CA THR A 265 10.32 -7.22 20.64
C THR A 265 10.65 -8.09 19.43
N ARG A 266 10.44 -9.40 19.57
CA ARG A 266 10.51 -10.35 18.44
C ARG A 266 9.67 -9.79 17.29
N ARG A 267 10.24 -9.74 16.09
CA ARG A 267 9.59 -9.16 14.89
C ARG A 267 9.08 -10.30 13.99
N PRO A 268 7.78 -10.61 14.00
CA PRO A 268 7.25 -11.75 13.25
C PRO A 268 7.48 -11.61 11.74
N SER A 269 7.52 -10.37 11.23
CA SER A 269 7.75 -10.06 9.82
C SER A 269 9.12 -10.48 9.26
N LEU A 270 10.08 -10.86 10.12
CA LEU A 270 11.41 -11.32 9.70
C LEU A 270 11.40 -12.70 9.07
N ILE A 271 10.44 -13.55 9.42
CA ILE A 271 10.35 -14.93 8.91
C ILE A 271 9.28 -15.09 7.82
N GLU A 272 8.68 -13.98 7.37
CA GLU A 272 7.81 -13.98 6.20
C GLU A 272 8.56 -14.45 4.95
N GLY A 273 7.82 -14.97 3.99
CA GLY A 273 8.28 -15.14 2.63
C GLY A 273 7.10 -15.09 1.66
N ALA A 274 7.38 -15.24 0.37
CA ALA A 274 6.33 -15.19 -0.64
C ALA A 274 6.50 -16.27 -1.70
N TRP A 275 5.39 -16.86 -2.12
CA TRP A 275 5.30 -17.52 -3.40
C TRP A 275 5.31 -16.46 -4.51
N VAL A 276 6.25 -16.58 -5.43
CA VAL A 276 6.35 -15.72 -6.60
C VAL A 276 5.88 -16.50 -7.82
N VAL A 277 4.92 -15.91 -8.53
CA VAL A 277 4.46 -16.36 -9.85
C VAL A 277 4.56 -15.20 -10.82
N VAL A 278 4.91 -15.49 -12.06
CA VAL A 278 4.99 -14.51 -13.15
C VAL A 278 3.91 -14.87 -14.16
N VAL A 279 2.95 -13.96 -14.35
CA VAL A 279 1.76 -14.20 -15.18
C VAL A 279 1.62 -13.10 -16.23
N PRO A 280 0.98 -13.35 -17.38
CA PRO A 280 0.64 -12.30 -18.33
C PRO A 280 -0.16 -11.16 -17.68
N ALA A 281 0.05 -9.92 -18.09
CA ALA A 281 -0.55 -8.75 -17.45
C ALA A 281 -2.09 -8.80 -17.39
N LYS A 282 -2.73 -9.38 -18.41
CA LYS A 282 -4.19 -9.62 -18.46
C LYS A 282 -4.64 -10.63 -17.41
N GLU A 283 -3.90 -11.72 -17.24
CA GLU A 283 -4.21 -12.77 -16.26
C GLU A 283 -3.99 -12.27 -14.83
N ARG A 284 -2.94 -11.48 -14.60
CA ARG A 284 -2.75 -10.77 -13.32
C ARG A 284 -3.99 -9.97 -12.95
N ALA A 285 -4.51 -9.15 -13.87
CA ALA A 285 -5.62 -8.25 -13.56
C ALA A 285 -6.89 -9.04 -13.18
N LYS A 286 -7.18 -10.13 -13.90
CA LYS A 286 -8.25 -11.07 -13.56
C LYS A 286 -8.05 -11.73 -12.20
N LEU A 287 -6.83 -12.20 -11.90
CA LEU A 287 -6.51 -12.78 -10.59
C LEU A 287 -6.75 -11.80 -9.45
N ILE A 288 -6.40 -10.52 -9.63
CA ILE A 288 -6.68 -9.49 -8.64
C ILE A 288 -8.19 -9.36 -8.41
N ALA A 289 -8.99 -9.26 -9.47
CA ALA A 289 -10.46 -9.19 -9.34
C ALA A 289 -11.02 -10.42 -8.62
N MET A 290 -10.61 -11.62 -9.04
CA MET A 290 -11.02 -12.87 -8.40
C MET A 290 -10.64 -12.92 -6.91
N LEU A 291 -9.43 -12.48 -6.55
CA LEU A 291 -8.98 -12.43 -5.16
C LEU A 291 -9.83 -11.44 -4.35
N LEU A 292 -10.15 -10.27 -4.90
CA LEU A 292 -10.97 -9.27 -4.22
C LEU A 292 -12.40 -9.78 -3.95
N GLU A 293 -12.96 -10.57 -4.86
CA GLU A 293 -14.26 -11.22 -4.68
C GLU A 293 -14.19 -12.35 -3.64
N THR A 294 -13.15 -13.18 -3.71
CA THR A 294 -13.00 -14.40 -2.89
C THR A 294 -12.37 -14.14 -1.52
N MET A 295 -11.74 -13.00 -1.27
CA MET A 295 -11.27 -12.62 0.07
C MET A 295 -12.39 -12.45 1.08
N ARG A 296 -13.64 -12.34 0.62
CA ARG A 296 -14.84 -12.42 1.47
C ARG A 296 -15.08 -13.83 2.03
N SER A 297 -14.46 -14.87 1.44
CA SER A 297 -14.51 -16.26 1.88
C SER A 297 -13.15 -16.70 2.43
N GLU A 298 -12.98 -16.63 3.75
CA GLU A 298 -12.08 -17.46 4.58
C GLU A 298 -10.73 -17.94 3.97
N MET A 299 -10.01 -17.07 3.27
CA MET A 299 -8.64 -17.38 2.82
C MET A 299 -7.68 -17.13 3.99
N TYR A 300 -7.13 -18.18 4.61
CA TYR A 300 -6.23 -18.04 5.76
C TYR A 300 -4.73 -18.25 5.43
N TRP A 301 -4.39 -18.48 4.17
CA TRP A 301 -3.07 -18.99 3.77
C TRP A 301 -2.05 -17.94 3.33
N PHE A 302 -2.45 -16.67 3.17
CA PHE A 302 -1.54 -15.58 2.85
C PHE A 302 -1.87 -14.32 3.66
N THR A 303 -0.87 -13.50 3.96
CA THR A 303 -1.03 -12.23 4.69
C THR A 303 -1.35 -11.07 3.76
N ARG A 304 -0.73 -11.06 2.58
CA ARG A 304 -0.98 -10.07 1.51
C ARG A 304 -0.47 -10.57 0.17
N LEU A 305 -1.04 -9.99 -0.88
CA LEU A 305 -0.52 -10.07 -2.23
C LEU A 305 0.15 -8.75 -2.61
N GLU A 306 1.28 -8.79 -3.29
CA GLU A 306 1.90 -7.62 -3.93
C GLU A 306 2.13 -7.88 -5.43
N THR A 307 1.90 -6.87 -6.26
CA THR A 307 2.22 -6.89 -7.69
C THR A 307 2.58 -5.48 -8.17
N PRO A 308 3.33 -5.28 -9.27
CA PRO A 308 3.65 -3.93 -9.73
C PRO A 308 2.41 -3.09 -9.98
N VAL A 309 2.42 -1.84 -9.49
CA VAL A 309 1.35 -0.86 -9.74
C VAL A 309 1.33 -0.47 -11.22
N LYS A 310 2.50 -0.35 -11.84
CA LYS A 310 2.66 0.00 -13.25
C LYS A 310 2.47 -1.20 -14.18
N HIS A 311 2.28 -0.89 -15.46
CA HIS A 311 2.25 -1.93 -16.49
C HIS A 311 3.62 -2.60 -16.64
N VAL A 312 3.62 -3.92 -16.46
CA VAL A 312 4.74 -4.84 -16.64
C VAL A 312 4.16 -6.12 -17.23
N ASP A 313 4.74 -6.63 -18.31
CA ASP A 313 4.29 -7.88 -18.94
C ASP A 313 5.50 -8.75 -19.33
N PRO A 314 5.61 -9.98 -18.81
CA PRO A 314 4.76 -10.58 -17.79
C PRO A 314 4.97 -9.95 -16.39
N ALA A 315 3.92 -9.94 -15.56
CA ALA A 315 3.95 -9.30 -14.26
C ALA A 315 4.21 -10.31 -13.13
N PRO A 316 5.13 -10.01 -12.19
CA PRO A 316 5.27 -10.80 -10.97
C PRO A 316 4.10 -10.54 -9.99
N MET A 317 3.66 -11.60 -9.33
CA MET A 317 2.73 -11.57 -8.21
C MET A 317 3.37 -12.29 -7.02
N HIS A 318 3.41 -11.63 -5.88
CA HIS A 318 4.02 -12.12 -4.64
C HIS A 318 2.93 -12.41 -3.62
N PHE A 319 2.71 -13.68 -3.29
CA PHE A 319 1.75 -14.13 -2.28
C PHE A 319 2.49 -14.41 -0.98
N TYR A 320 2.42 -13.49 -0.03
CA TYR A 320 3.17 -13.58 1.23
C TYR A 320 2.50 -14.53 2.22
N THR A 321 3.27 -15.43 2.83
CA THR A 321 2.83 -16.23 3.97
C THR A 321 3.53 -15.73 5.25
N PRO A 322 2.94 -15.93 6.44
CA PRO A 322 3.45 -15.35 7.68
C PRO A 322 4.82 -15.91 8.10
N SER A 323 5.08 -17.17 7.77
CA SER A 323 6.28 -17.88 8.19
C SER A 323 6.70 -18.85 7.09
N PHE A 324 7.97 -18.79 6.68
CA PHE A 324 8.53 -19.82 5.81
C PHE A 324 8.74 -21.16 6.52
N ALA A 325 8.76 -21.17 7.85
CA ALA A 325 8.94 -22.36 8.66
C ALA A 325 7.62 -23.10 8.93
N ASP A 326 6.48 -22.43 8.74
CA ASP A 326 5.16 -23.06 8.77
C ASP A 326 4.87 -23.73 7.41
N ILE A 327 5.34 -24.96 7.29
CA ILE A 327 5.21 -25.76 6.06
C ILE A 327 3.75 -25.98 5.66
N GLU A 328 2.83 -26.14 6.61
CA GLU A 328 1.42 -26.40 6.30
C GLU A 328 0.78 -25.19 5.64
N THR A 329 1.00 -24.00 6.19
CA THR A 329 0.55 -22.74 5.57
C THR A 329 1.22 -22.50 4.22
N VAL A 330 2.53 -22.73 4.10
CA VAL A 330 3.27 -22.57 2.83
C VAL A 330 2.72 -23.49 1.74
N VAL A 331 2.44 -24.76 2.05
CA VAL A 331 1.88 -25.73 1.09
C VAL A 331 0.42 -25.41 0.78
N GLY A 332 -0.37 -25.03 1.79
CA GLY A 332 -1.76 -24.60 1.62
C GLY A 332 -1.86 -23.41 0.68
N ALA A 333 -0.91 -22.45 0.79
CA ALA A 333 -0.79 -21.33 -0.12
C ALA A 333 -0.49 -21.78 -1.55
N ALA A 334 0.51 -22.65 -1.76
CA ALA A 334 0.88 -23.14 -3.08
C ALA A 334 -0.29 -23.83 -3.80
N LYS A 335 -1.02 -24.72 -3.10
CA LYS A 335 -2.21 -25.41 -3.62
C LYS A 335 -3.36 -24.45 -3.94
N SER A 336 -3.52 -23.39 -3.16
CA SER A 336 -4.57 -22.40 -3.40
C SER A 336 -4.23 -21.51 -4.60
N ILE A 337 -2.97 -21.11 -4.74
CA ILE A 337 -2.46 -20.40 -5.92
C ILE A 337 -2.64 -21.28 -7.17
N GLU A 338 -2.29 -22.56 -7.11
CA GLU A 338 -2.52 -23.52 -8.21
C GLU A 338 -3.97 -23.55 -8.66
N LYS A 339 -4.94 -23.60 -7.73
CA LYS A 339 -6.37 -23.57 -8.05
C LYS A 339 -6.78 -22.27 -8.74
N LEU A 340 -6.31 -21.13 -8.24
CA LEU A 340 -6.58 -19.81 -8.84
C LEU A 340 -6.03 -19.73 -10.27
N LEU A 341 -4.77 -20.13 -10.47
CA LEU A 341 -4.15 -20.15 -11.80
C LEU A 341 -4.88 -21.11 -12.75
N SER A 342 -5.31 -22.28 -12.25
CA SER A 342 -6.07 -23.25 -13.05
C SER A 342 -7.40 -22.69 -13.54
N SER A 343 -8.07 -21.84 -12.75
CA SER A 343 -9.35 -21.24 -13.13
C SER A 343 -9.24 -20.18 -14.24
N LEU A 344 -8.04 -19.67 -14.54
CA LEU A 344 -7.84 -18.71 -15.64
C LEU A 344 -7.81 -19.36 -17.03
N GLY A 345 -7.75 -20.69 -17.11
CA GLY A 345 -7.87 -21.41 -18.38
C GLY A 345 -6.71 -21.19 -19.34
N GLY A 346 -5.54 -21.76 -19.04
CA GLY A 346 -4.57 -22.11 -20.10
C GLY A 346 -3.20 -21.44 -20.08
N ALA A 347 -2.56 -21.28 -18.94
CA ALA A 347 -1.12 -21.05 -18.93
C ALA A 347 -0.36 -22.27 -18.37
N SER A 348 0.67 -22.66 -19.11
CA SER A 348 1.65 -23.70 -18.76
C SER A 348 2.54 -23.18 -17.63
N TYR A 349 1.96 -22.96 -16.46
CA TYR A 349 2.70 -22.58 -15.28
C TYR A 349 3.45 -23.81 -14.78
N ILE A 350 4.77 -23.79 -14.88
CA ILE A 350 5.57 -24.99 -14.62
C ILE A 350 5.89 -25.13 -13.12
N GLU A 351 6.11 -24.01 -12.43
CA GLU A 351 6.67 -24.02 -11.09
C GLU A 351 6.38 -22.71 -10.33
N LEU A 352 5.92 -22.82 -9.09
CA LEU A 352 5.93 -21.73 -8.11
C LEU A 352 7.25 -21.77 -7.35
N ARG A 353 7.82 -20.61 -7.04
CA ARG A 353 9.06 -20.49 -6.24
C ARG A 353 8.83 -19.63 -5.01
N TYR A 354 9.27 -20.12 -3.86
CA TYR A 354 9.09 -19.45 -2.58
C TYR A 354 10.39 -18.77 -2.13
N TYR A 355 10.34 -17.47 -1.88
CA TYR A 355 11.49 -16.66 -1.46
C TYR A 355 11.25 -16.11 -0.04
N PRO A 356 12.17 -16.33 0.91
CA PRO A 356 12.08 -15.71 2.23
C PRO A 356 12.41 -14.21 2.14
N LYS A 357 11.89 -13.40 3.06
CA LYS A 357 12.31 -12.01 3.20
C LYS A 357 13.70 -11.92 3.82
N LEU A 358 14.47 -10.94 3.37
CA LEU A 358 15.77 -10.59 3.93
C LEU A 358 15.57 -9.70 5.16
N PRO A 359 16.15 -10.05 6.33
CA PRO A 359 16.01 -9.28 7.56
C PRO A 359 16.53 -7.84 7.47
N SER A 360 17.52 -7.60 6.60
CA SER A 360 18.23 -6.33 6.51
C SER A 360 17.44 -5.21 5.82
N ASN A 361 16.64 -5.55 4.81
CA ASN A 361 15.97 -4.56 3.95
C ASN A 361 14.49 -4.87 3.66
N ASN A 362 13.94 -5.96 4.20
CA ASN A 362 12.57 -6.44 3.97
C ASN A 362 12.24 -6.78 2.50
N GLU A 363 13.23 -6.91 1.62
CA GLU A 363 13.05 -7.40 0.25
C GLU A 363 13.01 -8.93 0.24
N LEU A 364 12.50 -9.54 -0.84
CA LEU A 364 12.61 -10.98 -1.05
C LEU A 364 14.07 -11.36 -1.36
N SER A 365 14.51 -12.50 -0.84
CA SER A 365 15.80 -13.11 -1.18
C SER A 365 15.89 -13.38 -2.69
N ARG A 366 17.11 -13.39 -3.21
CA ARG A 366 17.39 -13.82 -4.60
C ARG A 366 17.40 -15.34 -4.75
N VAL A 367 17.44 -16.08 -3.63
CA VAL A 367 17.49 -17.54 -3.60
C VAL A 367 16.17 -18.04 -3.04
N HIS A 368 15.48 -18.89 -3.81
CA HIS A 368 14.27 -19.56 -3.34
C HIS A 368 14.63 -20.73 -2.43
N ILE A 369 13.77 -20.99 -1.45
CA ILE A 369 13.92 -22.08 -0.48
C ILE A 369 12.98 -23.24 -0.73
N TYR A 370 11.87 -23.02 -1.45
CA TYR A 370 10.95 -24.06 -1.90
C TYR A 370 10.58 -23.87 -3.36
N SER A 371 10.38 -25.00 -4.04
CA SER A 371 9.71 -25.08 -5.33
C SER A 371 8.46 -25.95 -5.22
N TYR A 372 7.41 -25.58 -5.95
CA TYR A 372 6.18 -26.36 -6.08
C TYR A 372 5.83 -26.52 -7.55
N LYS A 373 5.85 -27.76 -8.05
CA LYS A 373 5.47 -28.06 -9.44
C LYS A 373 3.96 -28.15 -9.53
N LEU A 374 3.39 -27.38 -10.44
CA LEU A 374 1.96 -27.40 -10.69
C LEU A 374 1.60 -28.67 -11.46
N ARG A 375 0.44 -29.26 -11.16
CA ARG A 375 -0.03 -30.47 -11.85
C ARG A 375 -0.45 -30.07 -13.26
N ASN A 376 0.31 -30.51 -14.27
CA ASN A 376 -0.14 -30.41 -15.66
C ASN A 376 -1.44 -31.18 -15.82
N ARG A 377 -2.55 -30.47 -16.05
CA ARG A 377 -3.74 -31.07 -16.67
C ARG A 377 -3.47 -31.11 -18.17
N GLY A 378 -2.91 -32.21 -18.62
CA GLY A 378 -2.80 -32.54 -20.05
C GLY A 378 -4.17 -32.77 -20.67
#